data_AF-A0A8J8AX21-F1
#
_entry.id   AF-A0A8J8AX21-F1
#
_cell.length_a   1.000
_cell.length_b   1.000
_cell.length_c   1.000
_cell.angle_alpha   90.00
_cell.angle_beta   90.00
_cell.angle_gamma   90.00
#
_symmetry.space_group_name_H-M   'P 1'
#
loop_
_entity.id
_entity.type
_entity.pdbx_description
1 polymer ?
#
loop_
_entity_poly.entity_id
_entity_poly.type
_entity_poly.pdbx_seq_one_letter_code
_entity_poly.pdbx_strand_id
1 'polypeptide(L)' 'TTLCAKITDRVSPGVVYTTFHHPDTQANVITTDFSDWATNCPEYKVTAVQVSPSNGPTNWQDGYSAQAAQSRRILPAAE' A
#
# COMPACT_ATOMS: atom_id res chain seq x y z
N THR A 1 -4.32 -4.34 -2.86
CA THR A 1 -3.86 -4.54 -1.47
C THR A 1 -5.04 -4.90 -0.58
N THR A 2 -4.78 -5.60 0.53
CA THR A 2 -5.75 -5.84 1.61
C THR A 2 -5.26 -5.20 2.90
N LEU A 3 -6.17 -4.57 3.65
CA LEU A 3 -5.89 -3.93 4.93
C LEU A 3 -6.98 -4.28 5.95
N CYS A 4 -6.65 -4.17 7.24
CA CYS A 4 -7.65 -4.25 8.31
C CYS A 4 -8.56 -3.02 8.29
N ALA A 5 -9.87 -3.25 8.27
CA ALA A 5 -10.86 -2.18 8.29
C ALA A 5 -11.18 -1.75 9.73
N LYS A 6 -11.27 -0.45 9.96
CA LYS A 6 -11.79 0.13 11.21
C LYS A 6 -12.96 1.06 10.88
N ILE A 7 -14.16 0.66 11.29
CA ILE A 7 -15.37 1.47 11.08
C ILE A 7 -15.42 2.57 12.14
N THR A 8 -15.54 3.82 11.69
CA THR A 8 -15.63 4.99 12.55
C THR A 8 -16.50 6.06 11.87
N ASP A 9 -17.01 6.99 12.66
CA ASP A 9 -17.73 8.19 12.23
C ASP A 9 -16.80 9.40 11.94
N ARG A 10 -15.47 9.21 12.05
CA ARG A 10 -14.48 10.29 11.90
C ARG A 10 -14.33 10.83 10.48
N VAL A 11 -14.80 10.09 9.48
CA VAL A 11 -14.70 10.45 8.06
C VAL A 11 -16.10 10.51 7.45
N SER A 12 -16.29 11.42 6.50
CA SER A 12 -17.57 11.57 5.82
C SER A 12 -17.96 10.31 5.02
N PRO A 13 -19.26 10.04 4.82
CA PRO A 13 -19.72 8.98 3.93
C PRO A 13 -19.12 9.14 2.52
N GLY A 14 -18.62 8.03 1.96
CA GLY A 14 -17.92 8.02 0.65
C GLY A 14 -16.43 8.36 0.72
N VAL A 15 -15.88 8.66 1.89
CA VAL A 15 -14.45 8.94 2.09
C VAL A 15 -13.79 7.80 2.87
N VAL A 16 -12.59 7.42 2.46
CA VAL A 16 -11.76 6.42 3.13
C VAL A 16 -10.43 7.04 3.51
N TYR A 17 -9.90 6.65 4.67
CA TYR A 17 -8.59 7.06 5.16
C TYR A 17 -7.71 5.83 5.40
N THR A 18 -6.44 5.90 4.99
CA THR A 18 -5.43 4.87 5.25
C THR A 18 -4.07 5.50 5.57
N THR A 19 -3.15 4.69 6.08
CA THR A 19 -1.77 5.10 6.39
C THR A 19 -0.78 4.20 5.68
N PHE A 20 0.45 4.68 5.50
CA PHE A 20 1.52 3.96 4.77
C PHE A 20 2.73 3.62 5.67
N HIS A 21 2.57 3.68 6.99
CA HIS A 21 3.67 3.47 7.94
C HIS A 21 4.24 2.05 7.94
N HIS A 22 3.41 1.04 7.63
CA HIS A 22 3.81 -0.36 7.64
C HIS A 22 4.00 -0.89 6.21
N PRO A 23 5.21 -1.35 5.83
CA PRO A 23 5.50 -1.77 4.46
C PRO A 23 4.69 -3.00 4.04
N ASP A 24 4.30 -3.88 4.97
CA ASP A 24 3.54 -5.11 4.66
C ASP A 24 2.19 -4.83 3.98
N THR A 25 1.62 -3.64 4.23
CA THR A 25 0.35 -3.22 3.65
C THR A 25 0.47 -2.74 2.20
N GLN A 26 1.65 -2.30 1.77
CA GLN A 26 1.89 -1.77 0.42
C GLN A 26 0.83 -0.72 0.01
N ALA A 27 0.51 0.22 0.91
CA ALA A 27 -0.58 1.17 0.72
C ALA A 27 -0.43 2.04 -0.54
N ASN A 28 0.79 2.42 -0.92
CA ASN A 28 1.02 3.24 -2.12
C ASN A 28 0.93 2.45 -3.44
N VAL A 29 0.56 1.15 -3.43
CA VAL A 29 0.26 0.45 -4.69
C VAL A 29 -1.08 0.88 -5.28
N ILE A 30 -1.98 1.43 -4.47
CA ILE A 30 -3.29 1.91 -4.94
C ILE A 30 -3.24 3.37 -5.42
N THR A 31 -2.22 4.13 -5.03
CA THR A 31 -2.09 5.54 -5.43
C THR A 31 -1.81 5.63 -6.93
N THR A 32 -2.37 6.63 -7.60
CA THR A 32 -2.17 6.84 -9.04
C THR A 32 -0.83 7.50 -9.33
N ASP A 33 -0.52 7.63 -10.61
CA ASP A 33 0.61 8.38 -11.16
C ASP A 33 0.28 9.88 -11.37
N PHE A 34 -0.91 10.34 -10.97
CA PHE A 34 -1.27 11.76 -11.06
C PHE A 34 -0.42 12.60 -10.12
N SER A 35 -0.04 13.79 -10.62
CA SER A 35 0.84 14.70 -9.92
C SER A 35 0.55 16.16 -10.29
N ASP A 36 1.01 17.06 -9.41
CA ASP A 36 0.99 18.49 -9.65
C ASP A 36 1.87 18.87 -10.86
N TRP A 37 1.36 19.76 -11.71
CA TRP A 37 2.01 20.16 -12.97
C TRP A 37 3.31 20.96 -12.76
N ALA A 38 3.47 21.64 -11.62
CA ALA A 38 4.59 22.53 -11.38
C ALA A 38 5.78 21.80 -10.71
N THR A 39 5.49 20.94 -9.74
CA THR A 39 6.51 20.31 -8.89
C THR A 39 6.60 18.80 -9.06
N ASN A 40 5.67 18.20 -9.79
CA ASN A 40 5.49 16.76 -9.89
C ASN A 40 5.23 16.09 -8.52
N CYS A 41 4.68 16.84 -7.56
CA CYS A 41 4.27 16.30 -6.27
C CYS A 41 3.10 15.33 -6.48
N PRO A 42 3.19 14.06 -6.07
CA PRO A 42 2.19 13.03 -6.34
C PRO A 42 0.89 13.23 -5.56
N GLU A 43 -0.22 12.82 -6.16
CA GLU A 43 -1.56 12.90 -5.59
C GLU A 43 -1.84 11.76 -4.59
N TYR A 44 -1.28 11.87 -3.38
CA TYR A 44 -1.50 10.86 -2.33
C TYR A 44 -2.85 10.96 -1.62
N LYS A 45 -3.54 12.10 -1.73
CA LYS A 45 -4.74 12.40 -0.94
C LYS A 45 -6.04 12.03 -1.63
N VAL A 46 -5.99 11.78 -2.94
CA VAL A 46 -7.18 11.50 -3.76
C VAL A 46 -6.88 10.33 -4.68
N THR A 47 -7.67 9.27 -4.55
CA THR A 47 -7.59 8.08 -5.41
C THR A 47 -8.96 7.44 -5.38
N ALA A 48 -9.53 7.15 -6.55
CA ALA A 48 -10.78 6.40 -6.63
C ALA A 48 -10.52 4.92 -6.28
N VAL A 49 -11.25 4.40 -5.30
CA VAL A 49 -11.08 3.02 -4.80
C VAL A 49 -12.42 2.30 -4.65
N GLN A 50 -12.37 0.97 -4.74
CA GLN A 50 -13.48 0.08 -4.39
C GLN A 50 -13.09 -0.72 -3.14
N VAL A 51 -13.91 -0.63 -2.09
CA VAL A 51 -13.70 -1.40 -0.85
C VAL A 51 -14.66 -2.59 -0.83
N SER A 52 -14.13 -3.79 -0.60
CA SER A 52 -14.92 -5.02 -0.45
C SER A 52 -14.33 -5.95 0.60
N PRO A 53 -15.14 -6.77 1.29
CA PRO A 53 -14.64 -7.79 2.21
C PRO A 53 -13.74 -8.81 1.49
N SER A 54 -12.63 -9.20 2.13
CA SER A 54 -11.72 -10.23 1.66
C SER A 54 -11.19 -11.04 2.86
N ASN A 55 -10.72 -12.27 2.61
CA ASN A 55 -10.24 -13.22 3.61
C ASN A 55 -8.74 -13.50 3.55
N GLY A 56 -8.00 -12.91 2.61
CA GLY A 56 -6.57 -13.17 2.44
C GLY A 56 -5.79 -11.98 1.85
N PRO A 57 -4.45 -12.03 1.92
CA PRO A 57 -3.57 -11.04 1.31
C PRO A 57 -3.72 -11.02 -0.21
N THR A 58 -3.30 -9.92 -0.84
CA THR A 58 -3.28 -9.85 -2.31
C THR A 58 -2.05 -10.51 -2.90
N ASN A 59 -2.18 -11.02 -4.13
CA ASN A 59 -1.05 -11.56 -4.91
C ASN A 59 0.15 -10.59 -4.96
N TRP A 60 -0.11 -9.28 -4.98
CA TRP A 60 0.94 -8.26 -4.92
C TRP A 60 1.71 -8.28 -3.59
N GLN A 61 1.01 -8.41 -2.46
CA GLN A 61 1.63 -8.47 -1.13
C GLN A 61 2.44 -9.75 -0.96
N ASP A 62 1.94 -10.88 -1.47
CA ASP A 62 2.67 -12.16 -1.45
C ASP A 62 3.93 -12.09 -2.33
N GLY A 63 3.80 -11.57 -3.55
CA GLY A 63 4.92 -11.40 -4.46
C GLY A 63 6.00 -10.47 -3.92
N TYR A 64 5.61 -9.32 -3.35
CA TYR A 64 6.55 -8.38 -2.74
C TYR A 64 7.26 -9.00 -1.53
N SER A 65 6.54 -9.71 -0.67
CA SER A 65 7.10 -10.39 0.50
C SER A 65 8.15 -11.44 0.08
N ALA A 66 7.82 -12.27 -0.92
CA ALA A 66 8.73 -13.27 -1.47
C ALA A 66 9.99 -12.63 -2.07
N GLN A 67 9.82 -11.59 -2.89
CA GLN A 67 10.93 -10.85 -3.49
C GLN A 67 11.82 -10.21 -2.41
N ALA A 68 11.23 -9.52 -1.43
CA ALA A 68 11.97 -8.89 -0.34
C ALA A 68 12.78 -9.92 0.46
N ALA A 69 12.19 -11.08 0.76
CA ALA A 69 12.87 -12.16 1.46
C ALA A 69 14.05 -12.76 0.67
N GLN A 70 13.97 -12.77 -0.67
CA GLN A 70 15.06 -13.25 -1.53
C GLN A 70 16.18 -12.20 -1.67
N SER A 71 15.81 -10.94 -1.92
CA SER A 71 16.76 -9.86 -2.22
C SER A 71 17.54 -9.35 -1.01
N ARG A 72 17.03 -9.55 0.22
CA ARG A 72 17.70 -9.12 1.46
C ARG A 72 18.75 -10.11 1.97
N ARG A 73 18.89 -11.28 1.33
CA ARG A 73 19.90 -12.29 1.73
C ARG A 73 21.26 -11.86 1.20
N ILE A 74 22.25 -11.79 2.09
CA ILE A 74 23.65 -11.58 1.74
C ILE A 74 24.40 -12.89 2.02
N LEU A 75 25.28 -13.30 1.11
CA LEU A 75 26.16 -14.43 1.37
C LEU A 75 27.13 -14.04 2.49
N PRO A 76 27.41 -14.92 3.47
CA PRO A 76 28.45 -14.65 4.46
C PRO A 76 29.76 -14.31 3.74
N ALA A 77 30.52 -13.35 4.28
CA ALA A 77 31.81 -12.97 3.73
C ALA A 77 32.67 -14.24 3.61
N ALA A 78 33.20 -14.48 2.42
CA ALA A 78 34.10 -15.60 2.18
C ALA A 78 35.34 -15.41 3.05
N GLU A 79 35.64 -16.40 3.89
CA GLU A 79 36.92 -16.53 4.59
C GLU A 79 38.01 -17.00 3.63
#